data_AF-A0A1E3HDP8-F1
#
_entry.id   AF-A0A1E3HDP8-F1
#
_cell.length_a   1.000
_cell.length_b   1.000
_cell.length_c   1.000
_cell.angle_alpha   90.00
_cell.angle_beta   90.00
_cell.angle_gamma   90.00
#
_symmetry.space_group_name_H-M   'P 1'
#
loop_
_entity.id
_entity.type
_entity.pdbx_description
1 polymer ?
#
loop_
_entity_poly.entity_id
_entity_poly.type
_entity_poly.pdbx_seq_one_letter_code
_entity_poly.pdbx_strand_id
1 'polypeptide(L)'
;MTKGTRFLTLAIPVLFIYILALYQIIPVPLLSSQSAEAVLPVLPWWLLVSFGSYSLSSLGLGLVKFHDTPEAYESLLGEISQAKNELRNAGVAVD
;
A
#
# COMPACT_ATOMS: atom_id res chain seq x y z
N MET A 1 -16.99 -2.84 -11.65
CA MET A 1 -16.88 -2.08 -10.38
C MET A 1 -15.51 -1.43 -10.32
N THR A 2 -15.40 -0.14 -9.97
CA THR A 2 -14.08 0.51 -9.81
C THR A 2 -13.41 0.06 -8.51
N LYS A 3 -12.09 0.22 -8.40
CA LYS A 3 -11.34 -0.07 -7.15
C LYS A 3 -11.92 0.71 -5.97
N GLY A 4 -12.30 1.97 -6.18
CA GLY A 4 -12.94 2.83 -5.18
C GLY A 4 -14.34 2.34 -4.77
N THR A 5 -15.17 1.94 -5.74
CA THR A 5 -16.49 1.38 -5.42
C THR A 5 -16.37 0.11 -4.58
N ARG A 6 -15.45 -0.81 -4.93
CA ARG A 6 -15.22 -2.03 -4.14
C ARG A 6 -14.78 -1.72 -2.70
N PHE A 7 -13.91 -0.74 -2.52
CA PHE A 7 -13.49 -0.30 -1.18
C PHE A 7 -14.68 0.23 -0.37
N LEU A 8 -15.47 1.14 -0.94
CA LEU A 8 -16.62 1.72 -0.27
C LEU A 8 -17.67 0.67 0.10
N THR A 9 -17.95 -0.28 -0.80
CA THR A 9 -18.89 -1.37 -0.55
C THR A 9 -18.51 -2.21 0.68
N LEU A 10 -17.21 -2.34 0.99
CA LEU A 10 -16.74 -3.06 2.18
C LEU A 10 -16.60 -2.15 3.40
N ALA A 11 -16.11 -0.92 3.20
CA ALA A 11 -15.82 0.01 4.30
C ALA A 11 -17.10 0.48 5.01
N ILE A 12 -18.16 0.81 4.26
CA ILE A 12 -19.42 1.31 4.81
C ILE A 12 -20.08 0.31 5.78
N PRO A 13 -20.32 -0.97 5.42
CA PRO A 13 -20.94 -1.91 6.36
C PRO A 13 -20.04 -2.20 7.56
N VAL A 14 -18.71 -2.27 7.38
CA VAL A 14 -17.78 -2.46 8.51
C VAL A 14 -17.85 -1.28 9.48
N LEU A 15 -17.85 -0.04 8.97
CA LEU A 15 -17.99 1.15 9.81
C LEU A 15 -19.34 1.17 10.53
N PHE A 16 -20.42 0.78 9.84
CA PHE A 16 -21.75 0.70 10.43
C PHE A 16 -21.80 -0.32 11.59
N ILE A 17 -21.28 -1.53 11.38
CA ILE A 17 -21.18 -2.55 12.43
C ILE A 17 -20.33 -2.06 13.61
N TYR A 18 -19.20 -1.40 13.33
CA TYR A 18 -18.35 -0.81 14.36
C TYR A 18 -19.10 0.23 15.20
N ILE A 19 -19.86 1.13 14.57
CA ILE A 19 -20.67 2.11 15.30
C ILE A 19 -21.74 1.43 16.17
N LEU A 20 -22.42 0.40 15.65
CA LEU A 20 -23.39 -0.36 16.45
C LEU A 20 -22.74 -1.06 17.65
N ALA A 21 -21.53 -1.60 17.47
CA ALA A 21 -20.75 -2.20 18.56
C ALA A 21 -20.29 -1.13 19.58
N LEU A 22 -19.88 0.06 19.11
CA LEU A 22 -19.45 1.18 19.97
C LEU A 22 -20.55 1.65 20.91
N TYR A 23 -21.80 1.66 20.44
CA TYR A 23 -22.98 1.96 21.26
C TYR A 23 -23.57 0.75 22.01
N GLN A 24 -22.89 -0.41 22.01
CA GLN A 24 -23.33 -1.65 22.66
C GLN A 24 -24.72 -2.14 22.19
N ILE A 25 -25.14 -1.77 20.97
CA ILE A 25 -26.40 -2.25 20.36
C ILE A 25 -26.26 -3.73 19.99
N ILE A 26 -25.04 -4.13 19.60
CA ILE A 26 -24.69 -5.51 19.27
C ILE A 26 -23.64 -5.99 20.29
N PRO A 27 -23.80 -7.19 20.87
CA PRO A 27 -22.79 -7.75 21.75
C PRO A 27 -21.52 -8.08 20.96
N VAL A 28 -20.36 -7.73 21.51
CA VAL A 28 -19.08 -8.14 20.95
C VAL A 28 -18.75 -9.54 21.48
N PRO A 29 -18.77 -10.60 20.64
CA PRO A 29 -18.45 -11.94 21.10
C PRO A 29 -16.99 -11.98 21.56
N LEU A 30 -16.68 -12.84 22.53
CA LEU A 30 -15.33 -13.09 23.07
C LEU A 30 -14.73 -12.00 23.98
N LEU A 31 -15.43 -10.88 24.20
CA LEU A 31 -15.02 -9.83 25.12
C LEU A 31 -16.04 -9.63 26.23
N SER A 32 -15.57 -9.39 27.46
CA SER A 32 -16.42 -8.89 28.53
C SER A 32 -16.84 -7.44 28.22
N SER A 33 -18.03 -7.03 28.69
CA SER A 33 -18.59 -5.69 28.46
C SER A 33 -17.60 -4.58 28.86
N GLN A 34 -16.93 -4.75 30.00
CA GLN A 34 -15.93 -3.80 30.51
C GLN A 34 -14.71 -3.66 29.59
N SER A 35 -14.24 -4.76 29.00
CA SER A 35 -13.12 -4.72 28.05
C SER A 35 -13.53 -4.11 26.72
N ALA A 36 -14.75 -4.39 26.24
CA ALA A 36 -15.27 -3.83 25.01
C ALA A 36 -15.40 -2.29 25.10
N GLU A 37 -15.89 -1.75 26.22
CA GLU A 37 -15.99 -0.31 26.46
C GLU A 37 -14.63 0.40 26.46
N ALA A 38 -13.57 -0.28 26.93
CA ALA A 38 -12.22 0.27 26.93
C ALA A 38 -11.55 0.20 25.55
N VAL A 39 -11.77 -0.89 24.80
CA VAL A 39 -11.05 -1.18 23.54
C VAL A 39 -11.70 -0.52 22.33
N LEU A 40 -13.04 -0.52 22.24
CA LEU A 40 -13.75 -0.02 21.07
C LEU A 40 -13.40 1.45 20.73
N PRO A 41 -13.36 2.40 21.69
CA PRO A 41 -13.05 3.80 21.38
C PRO A 41 -11.62 4.04 20.86
N VAL A 42 -10.66 3.18 21.24
CA VAL A 42 -9.24 3.35 20.87
C VAL A 42 -8.85 2.59 19.60
N LEU A 43 -9.72 1.69 19.11
CA LEU A 43 -9.49 0.89 17.90
C LEU A 43 -9.17 1.73 16.65
N PRO A 44 -9.85 2.87 16.37
CA PRO A 44 -9.53 3.70 15.22
C PRO A 44 -8.10 4.27 15.27
N TRP A 45 -7.62 4.65 16.47
CA TRP A 45 -6.25 5.10 16.63
C TRP A 45 -5.24 3.98 16.40
N TRP A 46 -5.51 2.79 16.94
CA TRP A 46 -4.68 1.61 16.70
C TRP A 46 -4.64 1.22 15.23
N LEU A 47 -5.74 1.37 14.50
CA LEU A 47 -5.79 1.16 13.05
C LEU A 47 -4.86 2.14 12.34
N LEU A 48 -4.88 3.43 12.71
CA LEU A 48 -3.99 4.42 12.11
C LEU A 48 -2.52 4.12 12.42
N VAL A 49 -2.18 3.81 13.67
CA VAL A 49 -0.81 3.45 14.09
C VAL A 49 -0.31 2.23 13.31
N SER A 50 -1.15 1.19 13.21
CA SER A 50 -0.83 -0.03 12.48
C SER A 50 -0.65 0.23 10.98
N PHE A 51 -1.54 1.02 10.38
CA PHE A 51 -1.44 1.40 8.98
C PHE A 51 -0.17 2.23 8.70
N GLY A 52 0.16 3.17 9.59
CA GLY A 52 1.38 3.98 9.50
C GLY A 52 2.64 3.11 9.59
N SER A 53 2.69 2.21 10.57
CA SER A 53 3.81 1.27 10.75
C SER A 53 3.98 0.33 9.55
N TYR A 54 2.87 -0.23 9.03
CA TYR A 54 2.89 -1.05 7.83
C TYR A 54 3.37 -0.28 6.60
N SER A 55 2.86 0.93 6.40
CA SER A 55 3.25 1.78 5.26
C SER A 55 4.74 2.14 5.33
N LEU A 56 5.24 2.53 6.50
CA LEU A 56 6.65 2.85 6.72
C LEU A 56 7.54 1.61 6.51
N SER A 57 7.13 0.45 7.03
CA SER A 57 7.87 -0.80 6.86
C SER A 57 7.91 -1.25 5.40
N SER A 58 6.79 -1.14 4.68
CA SER A 58 6.71 -1.45 3.25
C SER A 58 7.65 -0.56 2.43
N LEU A 59 7.62 0.76 2.69
CA LEU A 59 8.51 1.71 2.04
C LEU A 59 9.98 1.48 2.42
N GLY A 60 10.27 1.27 3.71
CA GLY A 60 11.62 1.01 4.21
C GLY A 60 12.21 -0.28 3.62
N LEU A 61 11.44 -1.36 3.56
CA LEU A 61 11.84 -2.59 2.88
C LEU A 61 12.03 -2.38 1.38
N GLY A 62 11.19 -1.54 0.76
CA GLY A 62 11.37 -1.11 -0.62
C GLY A 62 12.74 -0.45 -0.80
N LEU A 63 13.07 0.56 0.00
CA LEU A 63 14.34 1.28 -0.06
C LEU A 63 15.55 0.37 0.21
N VAL A 64 15.47 -0.52 1.19
CA VAL A 64 16.55 -1.47 1.49
C VAL A 64 16.74 -2.49 0.36
N LYS A 65 15.66 -2.89 -0.32
CA LYS A 65 15.71 -3.83 -1.46
C LYS A 65 16.05 -3.16 -2.78
N PHE A 66 15.78 -1.86 -2.92
CA PHE A 66 16.40 -0.98 -3.92
C PHE A 66 17.88 -0.78 -3.54
N HIS A 67 18.66 -1.87 -3.50
CA HIS A 67 20.06 -1.71 -3.85
C HIS A 67 20.08 -1.08 -5.24
N ASP A 68 21.00 -0.13 -5.45
CA ASP A 68 21.31 0.40 -6.77
C ASP A 68 21.23 -0.75 -7.78
N THR A 69 20.52 -0.54 -8.88
CA THR A 69 20.40 -1.52 -9.97
C THR A 69 21.48 -1.21 -11.00
N PRO A 70 22.79 -1.41 -10.71
CA PRO A 70 23.83 -1.17 -11.71
C PRO A 70 23.60 -2.09 -12.91
N GLU A 71 23.08 -3.30 -12.69
CA GLU A 71 22.77 -4.25 -13.75
C GLU A 71 21.67 -3.75 -14.69
N ALA A 72 20.59 -3.16 -14.16
CA ALA A 72 19.56 -2.55 -15.01
C ALA A 72 20.07 -1.28 -15.71
N TYR A 73 20.92 -0.49 -15.04
CA TYR A 73 21.57 0.68 -15.62
C TYR A 73 22.53 0.31 -16.77
N GLU A 74 23.36 -0.72 -16.58
CA GLU A 74 24.26 -1.26 -17.60
C GLU A 74 23.51 -1.90 -18.76
N SER A 75 22.43 -2.65 -18.49
CA SER A 75 21.54 -3.18 -19.53
C SER A 75 20.93 -2.07 -20.37
N LEU A 76 20.39 -1.03 -19.73
CA LEU A 76 19.83 0.15 -20.40
C LEU A 76 20.88 0.89 -21.25
N LEU A 77 22.11 1.06 -20.74
CA LEU A 77 23.19 1.66 -21.52
C LEU A 77 23.56 0.81 -22.74
N GLY A 78 23.59 -0.51 -22.59
CA GLY A 78 23.80 -1.45 -23.70
C GLY A 78 22.72 -1.31 -24.78
N GLU A 79 21.45 -1.28 -24.38
CA GLU A 79 20.30 -1.08 -25.28
C GLU A 79 20.38 0.29 -26.00
N ILE A 80 20.77 1.36 -25.29
CA ILE A 80 20.96 2.68 -25.90
C ILE A 80 22.09 2.64 -26.94
N SER A 81 23.22 2.02 -26.64
CA SER A 81 24.33 1.88 -27.60
C SER A 81 23.91 1.07 -28.83
N GLN A 82 23.15 0.00 -28.66
CA GLN A 82 22.63 -0.78 -29.77
C GLN A 82 21.67 0.06 -30.64
N ALA A 83 20.71 0.75 -30.02
CA ALA A 83 19.76 1.60 -30.73
C ALA A 83 20.46 2.75 -31.49
N LYS A 84 21.47 3.39 -30.88
CA LYS A 84 22.29 4.41 -31.56
C LYS A 84 22.99 3.85 -32.79
N ASN A 85 23.55 2.63 -32.72
CA ASN A 85 24.19 1.98 -33.85
C ASN A 85 23.19 1.62 -34.97
N GLU A 86 22.01 1.12 -34.61
CA GLU A 86 20.95 0.81 -35.58
C GLU A 86 20.49 2.07 -36.34
N LEU A 87 20.26 3.18 -35.61
CA LEU A 87 19.89 4.46 -36.21
C LEU A 87 20.99 5.02 -37.13
N ARG A 88 22.26 4.88 -36.72
CA ARG A 88 23.40 5.30 -37.52
C ARG A 88 23.56 4.45 -38.79
N ASN A 89 23.29 3.14 -38.70
CA ASN A 89 23.23 2.25 -39.86
C ASN A 89 22.05 2.59 -40.79
N ALA A 90 20.95 3.10 -40.25
CA ALA A 90 19.82 3.63 -41.01
C ALA A 90 20.07 5.04 -41.59
N GLY A 91 21.27 5.60 -41.42
CA GLY A 91 21.67 6.90 -41.97
C GLY A 91 21.20 8.11 -41.17
N VAL A 92 20.69 7.91 -39.95
CA VAL A 92 20.28 8.99 -39.04
C VAL A 92 21.49 9.45 -38.22
N ALA A 93 21.73 10.76 -38.17
CA ALA A 93 22.78 11.34 -37.33
C ALA A 93 22.35 11.28 -35.85
N VAL A 94 23.15 10.61 -35.02
CA VAL A 94 22.91 10.46 -33.58
C VAL A 94 24.18 10.84 -32.84
N ASP A 95 24.25 12.09 -32.36
CA ASP A 95 25.26 12.57 -31.41
C ASP A 95 24.68 12.48 -29.98
#